data_AF-A0A843DUE5-F1
#
_entry.id   AF-A0A843DUE5-F1
#
_cell.length_a   1.000
_cell.length_b   1.000
_cell.length_c   1.000
_cell.angle_alpha   90.00
_cell.angle_beta   90.00
_cell.angle_gamma   90.00
#
_symmetry.space_group_name_H-M   'P 1'
#
loop_
_entity.id
_entity.type
_entity.pdbx_description
1 polymer ?
#
loop_
_entity_poly.entity_id
_entity_poly.type
_entity_poly.pdbx_seq_one_letter_code
_entity_poly.pdbx_strand_id
1 'polypeptide(L)'
;VAGDSVYTRIYRAVSLIPYGETRTYGEVAEAAGTHARVVGNAMSRNPTPLIVPCHRVVGADGLGGFSPDIAIKKELLALEKKMVKKRAIAHS
;
A
#
# COMPACT_ATOMS: atom_id res chain seq x y z
N VAL A 1 22.17 4.51 2.86
CA VAL A 1 22.29 5.14 4.20
C VAL A 1 22.27 4.06 5.26
N ALA A 2 23.39 3.91 5.99
CA ALA A 2 23.47 3.00 7.12
C ALA A 2 22.50 3.48 8.22
N GLY A 3 21.56 2.64 8.66
CA GLY A 3 20.69 2.94 9.81
C GLY A 3 19.16 2.95 9.57
N ASP A 4 18.66 2.79 8.34
CA ASP A 4 17.20 2.73 8.12
C ASP A 4 16.60 1.44 8.69
N SER A 5 15.66 1.57 9.65
CA SER A 5 14.94 0.45 10.22
C SER A 5 14.18 -0.35 9.16
N VAL A 6 13.85 -1.61 9.45
CA VAL A 6 13.02 -2.44 8.55
C VAL A 6 11.69 -1.73 8.23
N TYR A 7 11.09 -1.04 9.20
CA TYR A 7 9.83 -0.32 9.03
C TYR A 7 9.99 0.90 8.12
N THR A 8 11.11 1.63 8.24
CA THR A 8 11.44 2.75 7.36
C THR A 8 11.53 2.29 5.90
N ARG A 9 12.20 1.15 5.64
CA ARG A 9 12.29 0.59 4.28
C ARG A 9 10.93 0.15 3.74
N ILE A 10 10.10 -0.48 4.58
CA ILE A 10 8.73 -0.85 4.22
C ILE A 10 7.92 0.39 3.85
N TYR A 11 7.92 1.43 4.69
CA TYR A 11 7.16 2.65 4.42
C TYR A 11 7.63 3.35 3.14
N ARG A 12 8.94 3.42 2.89
CA ARG A 12 9.47 3.92 1.61
C ARG A 12 8.94 3.09 0.43
N ALA A 13 9.02 1.76 0.50
CA ALA A 13 8.52 0.89 -0.56
C ALA A 13 7.02 1.09 -0.82
N VAL A 14 6.21 1.23 0.23
CA VAL A 14 4.76 1.47 0.12
C VAL A 14 4.45 2.86 -0.45
N SER A 15 5.18 3.90 -0.04
CA SER A 15 5.00 5.26 -0.57
C SER A 15 5.35 5.40 -2.06
N LEU A 16 6.12 4.46 -2.62
CA LEU A 16 6.43 4.40 -4.05
C LEU A 16 5.34 3.71 -4.88
N ILE A 17 4.34 3.09 -4.27
CA ILE A 17 3.23 2.45 -5.01
C ILE A 17 2.40 3.57 -5.68
N PRO A 18 2.28 3.59 -7.02
CA PRO A 18 1.56 4.65 -7.72
C PRO A 18 0.07 4.72 -7.35
N TYR A 19 -0.51 5.90 -7.54
CA TYR A 19 -1.94 6.10 -7.35
C TYR A 19 -2.75 5.25 -8.34
N GLY A 20 -3.69 4.45 -7.83
CA GLY A 20 -4.48 3.50 -8.62
C GLY A 20 -3.84 2.13 -8.80
N GLU A 21 -2.62 1.93 -8.34
CA GLU A 21 -1.94 0.63 -8.35
C GLU A 21 -1.94 -0.03 -6.97
N THR A 22 -1.72 -1.34 -6.96
CA THR A 22 -1.57 -2.14 -5.74
C THR A 22 -0.31 -2.98 -5.81
N ARG A 23 0.23 -3.34 -4.64
CA ARG A 23 1.26 -4.38 -4.50
C ARG A 23 0.87 -5.35 -3.41
N THR A 24 1.29 -6.61 -3.54
CA THR A 24 1.06 -7.62 -2.52
C THR A 24 2.00 -7.41 -1.32
N TYR A 25 1.63 -7.94 -0.16
CA TYR A 25 2.56 -7.97 0.99
C TYR A 25 3.90 -8.63 0.65
N GLY A 26 3.91 -9.61 -0.26
CA GLY A 26 5.13 -10.29 -0.74
C GLY A 26 6.01 -9.36 -1.57
N GLU A 27 5.43 -8.66 -2.54
CA GLU A 27 6.15 -7.71 -3.40
C GLU A 27 6.77 -6.56 -2.58
N VAL A 28 6.03 -6.03 -1.60
CA VAL A 28 6.55 -5.00 -0.69
C VAL A 28 7.68 -5.56 0.18
N ALA A 29 7.55 -6.80 0.63
CA ALA A 29 8.56 -7.45 1.46
C ALA A 29 9.86 -7.68 0.68
N GLU A 30 9.76 -8.11 -0.57
CA GLU A 30 10.89 -8.25 -1.49
C GLU A 30 11.58 -6.90 -1.69
N ALA A 31 10.83 -5.84 -2.03
CA ALA A 31 11.37 -4.51 -2.23
C ALA A 31 12.04 -3.91 -0.97
N ALA A 32 11.56 -4.26 0.23
CA ALA A 32 12.11 -3.78 1.50
C ALA A 32 13.19 -4.69 2.11
N GLY A 33 13.46 -5.86 1.50
CA GLY A 33 14.39 -6.87 2.01
C GLY A 33 13.93 -7.45 3.35
N THR A 34 12.70 -7.94 3.42
CA THR A 34 12.06 -8.49 4.63
C THR A 34 11.02 -9.56 4.30
N HIS A 35 10.12 -9.89 5.23
CA HIS A 35 9.05 -10.87 5.05
C HIS A 35 7.65 -10.23 5.07
N ALA A 36 6.71 -10.79 4.31
CA ALA A 36 5.33 -10.30 4.19
C ALA A 36 4.63 -10.10 5.55
N ARG A 37 4.89 -10.98 6.54
CA ARG A 37 4.35 -10.85 7.89
C ARG A 37 4.85 -9.58 8.61
N VAL A 38 6.10 -9.18 8.38
CA VAL A 38 6.66 -7.93 8.92
C VAL A 38 6.03 -6.71 8.25
N VAL A 39 5.75 -6.79 6.95
CA VAL A 39 4.98 -5.75 6.22
C VAL A 39 3.59 -5.60 6.83
N GLY A 40 2.86 -6.69 7.09
CA GLY A 40 1.57 -6.65 7.77
C GLY A 40 1.62 -5.94 9.13
N ASN A 41 2.65 -6.23 9.94
CA ASN A 41 2.88 -5.56 11.23
C ASN A 41 3.23 -4.08 11.09
N ALA A 42 3.92 -3.68 10.02
CA ALA A 42 4.19 -2.28 9.73
C ALA A 42 2.91 -1.55 9.28
N MET A 43 2.08 -2.18 8.44
CA MET A 43 0.81 -1.60 8.00
C MET A 43 -0.19 -1.41 9.14
N SER A 44 -0.23 -2.32 10.12
CA SER A 44 -1.11 -2.17 11.30
C SER A 44 -0.64 -1.11 12.30
N ARG A 45 0.65 -0.75 12.26
CA ARG A 45 1.26 0.28 13.12
C ARG A 45 1.51 1.59 12.38
N ASN A 46 0.99 1.74 11.17
CA ASN A 46 1.20 2.92 10.35
C ASN A 46 0.56 4.16 11.02
N PRO A 47 1.37 5.13 11.50
CA PRO A 47 0.84 6.30 12.17
C PRO A 47 0.23 7.33 11.20
N THR A 48 0.44 7.19 9.89
CA THR A 48 0.00 8.14 8.85
C THR A 48 -0.60 7.43 7.62
N PRO A 49 -1.84 6.91 7.72
CA PRO A 49 -2.48 6.03 6.72
C PRO A 49 -2.62 6.58 5.28
N LEU A 50 -2.53 7.90 5.09
CA LEU A 50 -2.65 8.54 3.77
C LEU A 50 -1.31 8.95 3.16
N ILE A 51 -0.27 9.18 3.98
CA ILE A 51 1.08 9.49 3.50
C ILE A 51 1.81 8.20 3.11
N VAL A 52 1.64 7.16 3.92
CA VAL A 52 2.01 5.80 3.57
C VAL A 52 0.73 5.10 3.12
N PRO A 53 0.50 4.91 1.80
CA PRO A 53 -0.77 4.44 1.24
C PRO A 53 -0.99 2.94 1.49
N CYS A 54 -1.18 2.57 2.76
CA CYS A 54 -1.28 1.18 3.19
C CYS A 54 -2.51 0.45 2.60
N HIS A 55 -3.54 1.19 2.16
CA HIS A 55 -4.68 0.64 1.43
C HIS A 55 -4.29 0.04 0.08
N ARG A 56 -3.13 0.41 -0.49
CA ARG A 56 -2.59 -0.17 -1.74
C ARG A 56 -1.85 -1.48 -1.54
N VAL A 57 -1.57 -1.89 -0.29
CA VAL A 57 -0.91 -3.17 0.02
C VAL A 57 -1.97 -4.25 0.22
N VAL A 58 -1.98 -5.30 -0.60
CA VAL A 58 -3.02 -6.34 -0.62
C VAL A 58 -2.45 -7.75 -0.38
N GLY A 59 -3.32 -8.71 -0.08
CA GLY A 59 -2.94 -10.13 -0.07
C GLY A 59 -2.74 -10.66 -1.49
N ALA A 60 -2.05 -11.79 -1.64
CA ALA A 60 -1.90 -12.47 -2.94
C ALA A 60 -3.27 -12.90 -3.51
N ASP A 61 -4.16 -13.38 -2.63
CA ASP A 61 -5.47 -13.93 -3.01
C ASP A 61 -6.65 -12.99 -2.65
N GLY A 62 -6.39 -11.74 -2.28
CA GLY A 62 -7.46 -10.83 -1.87
C GLY A 62 -6.97 -9.55 -1.20
N LEU A 63 -7.89 -8.79 -0.58
CA LEU A 63 -7.56 -7.47 -0.04
C LEU A 63 -6.60 -7.53 1.16
N GLY A 64 -6.55 -8.63 1.90
CA GLY A 64 -5.87 -8.69 3.20
C GLY A 64 -6.54 -7.80 4.26
N GLY A 65 -5.85 -7.57 5.37
CA GLY A 65 -6.34 -6.73 6.47
C GLY A 65 -6.24 -5.22 6.19
N PHE A 66 -7.00 -4.44 6.96
CA PHE A 66 -6.87 -2.99 7.06
C PHE A 66 -7.40 -2.52 8.42
N SER A 67 -6.69 -1.62 9.07
CA SER A 67 -7.15 -0.94 10.29
C SER A 67 -7.25 0.55 9.96
N PRO A 68 -8.40 1.21 10.23
CA PRO A 68 -9.49 0.79 11.12
C PRO A 68 -10.57 -0.12 10.51
N ASP A 69 -10.86 -0.06 9.20
CA ASP A 69 -11.94 -0.84 8.57
C ASP A 69 -11.65 -1.21 7.10
N ILE A 70 -11.89 -2.47 6.74
CA ILE A 70 -11.77 -2.98 5.37
C ILE A 70 -12.70 -2.27 4.38
N ALA A 71 -13.84 -1.75 4.82
CA ALA A 71 -14.75 -0.97 3.97
C ALA A 71 -14.06 0.28 3.42
N ILE A 72 -13.34 1.01 4.28
CA ILE A 72 -12.58 2.20 3.92
C ILE A 72 -11.51 1.87 2.86
N LYS A 73 -10.80 0.75 3.03
CA LYS A 73 -9.81 0.27 2.03
C LYS A 73 -10.45 0.05 0.66
N LYS A 74 -11.63 -0.56 0.61
CA LYS A 74 -12.37 -0.80 -0.65
C LYS A 74 -12.78 0.53 -1.30
N GLU A 75 -13.30 1.47 -0.53
CA GLU A 75 -13.72 2.78 -1.02
C GLU A 75 -12.55 3.58 -1.58
N LEU A 76 -11.41 3.62 -0.87
CA LEU A 76 -10.19 4.28 -1.34
C LEU A 76 -9.75 3.68 -2.67
N LEU A 77 -9.59 2.36 -2.77
CA LEU A 77 -9.19 1.69 -4.01
C LEU A 77 -10.18 1.97 -5.16
N ALA A 78 -11.49 1.99 -4.88
CA ALA A 78 -12.51 2.30 -5.88
C ALA A 78 -12.41 3.76 -6.35
N LEU A 79 -12.16 4.70 -5.44
CA LEU A 79 -11.94 6.11 -5.76
C LEU A 79 -10.71 6.27 -6.67
N GLU A 80 -9.59 5.63 -6.33
CA GLU A 80 -8.37 5.74 -7.12
C GLU A 80 -8.55 5.20 -8.53
N LYS A 81 -9.18 4.03 -8.67
CA LYS A 81 -9.51 3.44 -9.98
C LYS A 81 -10.40 4.35 -10.83
N LYS A 82 -11.41 4.99 -10.23
CA LYS A 82 -12.29 5.93 -10.93
C LYS A 82 -11.52 7.16 -11.42
N MET A 83 -10.63 7.71 -10.60
CA MET A 83 -9.85 8.90 -10.96
C MET A 83 -8.81 8.60 -12.05
N VAL A 84 -8.16 7.43 -12.01
CA VAL A 84 -7.26 6.98 -13.08
C VAL A 84 -8.01 6.86 -14.41
N LYS A 85 -9.20 6.23 -14.40
CA LYS A 85 -10.06 6.11 -15.59
C LYS A 85 -10.48 7.48 -16.13
N LYS A 86 -10.89 8.41 -15.26
CA LYS A 86 -11.28 9.78 -15.64
C LYS A 86 -10.12 10.54 -16.28
N ARG A 87 -8.89 10.41 -15.74
CA ARG A 87 -7.69 11.04 -16.30
C ARG A 87 -7.34 10.50 -17.68
N ALA A 88 -7.41 9.18 -17.89
CA ALA A 88 -7.14 8.57 -19.18
C ALA A 88 -8.10 9.09 -20.27
N ILE A 89 -9.40 9.18 -19.98
CA ILE A 89 -10.41 9.72 -20.90
C ILE A 89 -10.16 11.21 -21.21
N ALA A 90 -9.79 12.01 -20.21
CA ALA A 90 -9.59 13.45 -20.41
C ALA A 90 -8.32 13.83 -21.20
N HIS A 91 -7.40 12.88 -21.40
CA HIS A 91 -6.15 13.08 -22.17
C HIS A 91 -6.11 12.24 -23.45
N SER A 92 -7.26 11.70 -23.88
CA SER A 92 -7.46 11.03 -25.18
C SER A 92 -8.17 11.99 -26.13
#